data_AF-A0A7G7BIY7-F1
#
_entry.id   AF-A0A7G7BIY7-F1
#
_cell.length_a   1.000
_cell.length_b   1.000
_cell.length_c   1.000
_cell.angle_alpha   90.00
_cell.angle_beta   90.00
_cell.angle_gamma   90.00
#
_symmetry.space_group_name_H-M   'P 1'
#
loop_
_entity.id
_entity.type
_entity.pdbx_description
1 polymer ?
#
loop_
_entity_poly.entity_id
_entity_poly.type
_entity_poly.pdbx_seq_one_letter_code
_entity_poly.pdbx_strand_id
1 'polypeptide(L)'
;MTDDQRETYEYEIADGKVYIQIRQAERKTYTQYNGRSSSPAEEIQGRVWISTDPQFEGDTNLGFVKVRGRKYAIEHVVKRLRDGEGRLSLSEKRLTMHWSTESSYRGGYRNDQGGRVKYEAKAYGVLGEIEREALNRFEADHPDWQLVSARYLFENERDRALSKARSLREEAAKEEHRARQWEARIPAPLAV
;
A
#
# COMPACT_ATOMS: atom_id res chain seq x y z
N MET A 1 18.22 -4.78 -2.11
CA MET A 1 16.97 -4.56 -2.84
C MET A 1 16.54 -5.92 -3.32
N THR A 2 15.59 -6.55 -2.64
CA THR A 2 14.93 -7.73 -3.17
C THR A 2 14.06 -7.26 -4.31
N ASP A 3 14.29 -7.81 -5.50
CA ASP A 3 13.34 -7.78 -6.60
C ASP A 3 12.06 -8.44 -6.08
N ASP A 4 11.19 -7.62 -5.50
CA ASP A 4 9.91 -8.03 -4.95
C ASP A 4 9.01 -8.25 -6.18
N GLN A 5 9.23 -9.37 -6.88
CA GLN A 5 8.35 -9.86 -7.94
C GLN A 5 7.03 -10.26 -7.28
N ARG A 6 6.23 -9.26 -6.91
CA ARG A 6 4.92 -9.53 -6.34
C ARG A 6 4.04 -10.02 -7.47
N GLU A 7 3.39 -11.13 -7.19
CA GLU A 7 2.46 -11.79 -8.10
C GLU A 7 1.48 -10.77 -8.67
N THR A 8 1.32 -10.83 -9.99
CA THR A 8 0.42 -9.97 -10.75
C THR A 8 -0.72 -10.83 -11.26
N TYR A 9 -1.93 -10.44 -10.90
CA TYR A 9 -3.16 -11.15 -11.25
C TYR A 9 -3.84 -10.42 -12.41
N GLU A 10 -4.22 -11.15 -13.44
CA GLU A 10 -4.79 -10.61 -14.67
C GLU A 10 -6.28 -10.90 -14.74
N TYR A 11 -7.07 -9.88 -15.07
CA TYR A 11 -8.53 -9.96 -15.20
C TYR A 11 -8.97 -9.41 -16.55
N GLU A 12 -9.62 -10.26 -17.35
CA GLU A 12 -10.29 -9.85 -18.58
C GLU A 12 -11.64 -9.21 -18.27
N ILE A 13 -11.87 -8.06 -18.90
CA ILE A 13 -13.09 -7.26 -18.82
C ILE A 13 -13.56 -6.97 -20.25
N ALA A 14 -14.83 -6.60 -20.41
CA ALA A 14 -15.48 -6.54 -21.72
C ALA A 14 -14.72 -5.73 -22.80
N ASP A 15 -13.95 -4.72 -22.39
CA ASP A 15 -13.25 -3.79 -23.29
C ASP A 15 -11.77 -3.58 -22.93
N GLY A 16 -11.11 -4.55 -22.28
CA GLY A 16 -9.68 -4.47 -21.96
C GLY A 16 -9.20 -5.50 -20.94
N LYS A 17 -8.06 -5.21 -20.32
CA LYS A 17 -7.48 -6.02 -19.23
C LYS A 17 -7.12 -5.13 -18.06
N VAL A 18 -7.23 -5.69 -16.87
CA VAL A 18 -6.81 -5.07 -15.62
C VAL A 18 -5.88 -6.02 -14.89
N TYR A 19 -4.78 -5.48 -14.41
CA TYR A 19 -3.77 -6.13 -13.61
C TYR A 19 -3.88 -5.66 -12.17
N ILE A 20 -3.82 -6.59 -11.24
CA ILE A 20 -3.89 -6.32 -9.81
C ILE A 20 -2.64 -6.91 -9.14
N GLN A 21 -1.99 -6.13 -8.28
CA GLN A 21 -0.84 -6.56 -7.51
C GLN A 21 -1.08 -6.30 -6.02
N ILE A 22 -0.91 -7.33 -5.18
CA ILE A 22 -1.02 -7.15 -3.73
C ILE A 22 0.14 -6.27 -3.25
N ARG A 23 -0.18 -5.22 -2.49
CA ARG A 23 0.79 -4.29 -1.92
C ARG A 23 0.90 -4.54 -0.42
N GLN A 24 2.00 -4.06 0.18
CA GLN A 24 2.11 -4.04 1.64
C GLN A 24 0.93 -3.26 2.24
N ALA A 25 0.32 -3.83 3.27
CA ALA A 25 -0.76 -3.19 4.00
C ALA A 25 -0.31 -1.84 4.57
N GLU A 26 -1.26 -0.94 4.83
CA GLU A 26 -1.02 0.26 5.61
C GLU A 26 -1.33 -0.02 7.08
N ARG A 27 -0.40 0.37 7.97
CA ARG A 27 -0.65 0.42 9.40
C ARG A 27 -1.07 1.82 9.81
N LYS A 28 -2.25 1.93 10.41
CA LYS A 28 -2.69 3.13 11.12
C LYS A 28 -2.67 2.89 12.62
N THR A 29 -2.17 3.87 13.35
CA THR A 29 -2.19 3.87 14.81
C THR A 29 -2.97 5.09 15.26
N TYR A 30 -3.96 4.88 16.12
CA TYR A 30 -4.77 5.95 16.67
C TYR A 30 -5.07 5.70 18.14
N THR A 31 -5.42 6.75 18.87
CA THR A 31 -5.80 6.65 20.27
C THR A 31 -7.29 6.35 20.36
N GLN A 32 -7.65 5.16 20.81
CA GLN A 32 -9.04 4.81 21.07
C GLN A 32 -9.41 5.21 22.50
N TYR A 33 -10.47 6.02 22.62
CA TYR A 33 -11.05 6.39 23.92
C TYR A 33 -12.26 5.53 24.21
N ASN A 34 -12.24 4.79 25.32
CA ASN A 34 -13.35 3.92 25.74
C ASN A 34 -14.18 4.51 26.89
N GLY A 35 -14.10 5.83 27.11
CA GLY A 35 -14.81 6.51 28.21
C GLY A 35 -14.06 6.54 29.55
N ARG A 36 -13.06 5.66 29.76
CA ARG A 36 -12.28 5.59 31.02
C ARG A 36 -10.77 5.63 30.82
N SER A 37 -10.30 5.27 29.63
CA SER A 37 -8.89 5.20 29.30
C SER A 37 -8.68 5.44 27.81
N SER A 38 -7.49 5.94 27.50
CA SER A 38 -6.98 6.03 26.13
C SER A 38 -6.01 4.88 25.92
N SER A 39 -6.30 4.00 24.97
CA SER A 39 -5.39 2.92 24.57
C SER A 39 -4.99 3.10 23.10
N PRO A 40 -3.71 2.88 22.75
CA PRO A 40 -3.32 2.85 21.35
C PRO A 40 -4.03 1.66 20.68
N ALA A 41 -4.72 1.95 19.59
CA ALA A 41 -5.31 0.96 18.70
C ALA A 41 -4.51 0.95 17.39
N GLU A 42 -4.40 -0.23 16.82
CA GLU A 42 -3.73 -0.48 15.55
C GLU A 42 -4.73 -1.06 14.56
N GLU A 43 -4.73 -0.52 13.35
CA GLU A 43 -5.53 -1.00 12.24
C GLU A 43 -4.60 -1.30 11.05
N ILE A 44 -4.75 -2.50 10.50
CA ILE A 44 -4.00 -2.95 9.32
C ILE A 44 -4.97 -3.00 8.15
N GLN A 45 -4.72 -2.15 7.14
CA GLN A 45 -5.57 -2.00 5.97
C GLN A 45 -4.90 -2.64 4.75
N GLY A 46 -5.51 -3.70 4.22
CA GLY A 46 -5.02 -4.38 3.01
C GLY A 46 -5.01 -3.45 1.80
N ARG A 47 -3.97 -3.57 0.98
CA ARG A 47 -3.75 -2.73 -0.21
C ARG A 47 -3.52 -3.56 -1.46
N VAL A 48 -4.06 -3.09 -2.58
CA VAL A 48 -3.73 -3.58 -3.91
C VAL A 48 -3.46 -2.43 -4.87
N TRP A 49 -2.53 -2.63 -5.79
CA TRP A 49 -2.32 -1.74 -6.93
C TRP A 49 -3.13 -2.28 -8.09
N ILE A 50 -3.96 -1.43 -8.68
CA ILE A 50 -4.73 -1.76 -9.88
C ILE A 50 -4.19 -0.95 -11.06
N SER A 51 -4.01 -1.61 -12.21
CA SER A 51 -3.63 -0.92 -13.44
C SER A 51 -4.19 -1.60 -14.68
N THR A 52 -4.40 -0.86 -15.78
CA THR A 52 -4.61 -1.46 -17.11
C THR A 52 -3.31 -1.80 -17.81
N ASP A 53 -2.18 -1.29 -17.32
CA ASP A 53 -0.84 -1.50 -17.85
C ASP A 53 -0.13 -2.57 -17.01
N PRO A 54 0.41 -3.65 -17.61
CA PRO A 54 1.10 -4.71 -16.86
C PRO A 54 2.37 -4.23 -16.14
N GLN A 55 2.93 -3.09 -16.55
CA GLN A 55 4.09 -2.47 -15.90
C GLN A 55 3.70 -1.51 -14.76
N PHE A 56 2.40 -1.24 -14.58
CA PHE A 56 1.88 -0.32 -13.57
C PHE A 56 2.41 1.12 -13.69
N GLU A 57 2.71 1.59 -14.91
CA GLU A 57 3.14 2.97 -15.17
C GLU A 57 1.96 3.85 -15.65
N GLY A 58 0.86 3.20 -16.03
CA GLY A 58 -0.34 3.85 -16.53
C GLY A 58 -0.18 4.34 -17.98
N ASP A 59 0.61 3.60 -18.78
CA ASP A 59 0.75 3.86 -20.21
C ASP A 59 -0.39 3.21 -21.01
N THR A 60 -1.16 4.04 -21.71
CA THR A 60 -2.27 3.61 -22.58
C THR A 60 -1.82 2.84 -23.82
N ASN A 61 -0.52 2.88 -24.17
CA ASN A 61 0.05 2.09 -25.25
C ASN A 61 0.30 0.63 -24.83
N LEU A 62 0.65 0.42 -23.57
CA LEU A 62 0.92 -0.92 -23.01
C LEU A 62 -0.37 -1.60 -22.56
N GLY A 63 -1.34 -0.84 -22.06
CA GLY A 63 -2.65 -1.38 -21.74
C GLY A 63 -3.70 -0.34 -21.42
N PHE A 64 -4.93 -0.61 -21.87
CA PHE A 64 -6.03 0.33 -21.80
C PHE A 64 -7.37 -0.39 -21.72
N VAL A 65 -8.39 0.36 -21.32
CA VAL A 65 -9.80 0.01 -21.49
C VAL A 65 -10.46 0.98 -22.43
N LYS A 66 -11.39 0.48 -23.25
CA LYS A 66 -12.18 1.35 -24.14
C LYS A 66 -13.44 1.80 -23.43
N VAL A 67 -13.68 3.12 -23.41
CA VAL A 67 -14.97 3.70 -23.04
C VAL A 67 -15.47 4.51 -24.22
N ARG A 68 -16.57 4.04 -24.85
CA ARG A 68 -17.18 4.69 -26.02
C ARG A 68 -16.16 4.93 -27.16
N GLY A 69 -15.31 3.94 -27.42
CA GLY A 69 -14.31 3.97 -28.48
C GLY A 69 -13.02 4.75 -28.16
N ARG A 70 -12.92 5.40 -26.98
CA ARG A 70 -11.69 6.08 -26.55
C ARG A 70 -10.92 5.23 -25.55
N LYS A 71 -9.58 5.28 -25.61
CA LYS A 71 -8.69 4.55 -24.71
C LYS A 71 -8.51 5.32 -23.40
N TYR A 72 -8.51 4.58 -22.30
CA TYR A 72 -8.22 5.10 -20.97
C TYR A 72 -7.32 4.12 -20.23
N ALA A 73 -6.45 4.64 -19.38
CA ALA A 73 -5.66 3.86 -18.45
C ALA A 73 -6.19 4.02 -17.03
N ILE A 74 -6.17 2.92 -16.27
CA ILE A 74 -6.34 2.90 -14.82
C ILE A 74 -4.96 2.65 -14.22
N GLU A 75 -4.58 3.40 -13.20
CA GLU A 75 -3.37 3.15 -12.42
C GLU A 75 -3.51 3.90 -11.09
N HIS A 76 -3.63 3.16 -9.98
CA HIS A 76 -3.51 3.68 -8.61
C HIS A 76 -3.66 2.58 -7.56
N VAL A 77 -3.32 2.90 -6.31
CA VAL A 77 -3.50 2.01 -5.17
C VAL A 77 -4.90 2.17 -4.55
N VAL A 78 -5.52 1.05 -4.20
CA VAL A 78 -6.80 1.00 -3.49
C VAL A 78 -6.66 0.22 -2.19
N LYS A 79 -7.51 0.58 -1.22
CA LYS A 79 -7.61 0.00 0.12
C LYS A 79 -8.99 -0.59 0.32
N ARG A 80 -9.09 -1.69 1.06
CA ARG A 80 -10.38 -2.22 1.53
C ARG A 80 -10.67 -1.63 2.91
N LEU A 81 -11.68 -0.80 3.01
CA LEU A 81 -12.09 -0.12 4.25
C LEU A 81 -13.42 -0.69 4.76
N ARG A 82 -13.60 -0.64 6.08
CA ARG A 82 -14.89 -0.89 6.73
C ARG A 82 -15.71 0.41 6.69
N ASP A 83 -16.93 0.37 6.16
CA ASP A 83 -17.92 1.42 6.35
C ASP A 83 -18.25 1.52 7.84
N GLY A 84 -18.01 2.69 8.43
CA GLY A 84 -18.29 2.96 9.85
C GLY A 84 -17.31 3.91 10.55
N GLU A 85 -16.13 4.18 9.99
CA GLU A 85 -15.18 5.15 10.57
C GLU A 85 -15.40 6.59 10.08
N GLY A 86 -16.32 6.80 9.13
CA GLY A 86 -16.65 8.11 8.58
C GLY A 86 -18.14 8.29 8.40
N ARG A 87 -18.79 8.85 9.43
CA ARG A 87 -20.22 9.21 9.56
C ARG A 87 -21.11 8.12 10.15
N LEU A 88 -21.74 8.50 11.27
CA LEU A 88 -22.88 7.85 11.90
C LEU A 88 -23.90 7.32 10.87
N SER A 89 -23.82 6.04 10.54
CA SER A 89 -24.96 5.33 9.94
C SER A 89 -25.86 4.88 11.09
N LEU A 90 -26.95 5.60 11.29
CA LEU A 90 -28.04 5.27 12.22
C LEU A 90 -28.89 4.09 11.75
N SER A 91 -28.37 3.21 10.89
CA SER A 91 -29.09 2.02 10.44
C SER A 91 -28.31 0.76 10.81
N GLU A 92 -28.97 -0.12 11.56
CA GLU A 92 -28.48 -1.34 12.20
C GLU A 92 -28.01 -2.45 11.23
N LYS A 93 -27.25 -2.13 10.19
CA LYS A 93 -26.86 -3.12 9.17
C LYS A 93 -25.34 -3.24 9.10
N ARG A 94 -24.88 -4.47 9.33
CA ARG A 94 -23.53 -5.06 9.11
C ARG A 94 -22.51 -4.09 8.52
N LEU A 95 -21.37 -3.95 9.19
CA LEU A 95 -20.17 -3.28 8.67
C LEU A 95 -19.95 -3.73 7.21
N THR A 96 -20.18 -2.80 6.27
CA THR A 96 -20.06 -3.09 4.84
C THR A 96 -18.63 -2.78 4.43
N MET A 97 -17.96 -3.69 3.73
CA MET A 97 -16.60 -3.44 3.22
C MET A 97 -16.71 -2.71 1.88
N HIS A 98 -15.96 -1.61 1.71
CA HIS A 98 -15.87 -0.90 0.44
C HIS A 98 -14.42 -0.72 -0.02
N TRP A 99 -14.25 -0.55 -1.33
CA TRP A 99 -12.96 -0.18 -1.92
C TRP A 99 -12.82 1.35 -1.89
N SER A 100 -11.68 1.83 -1.42
CA SER A 100 -11.35 3.25 -1.33
C SER A 100 -10.02 3.51 -2.00
N THR A 101 -9.98 4.49 -2.89
CA THR A 101 -8.74 4.94 -3.53
C THR A 101 -7.84 5.61 -2.50
N GLU A 102 -6.60 5.16 -2.41
CA GLU A 102 -5.58 5.86 -1.64
C GLU A 102 -5.30 7.20 -2.33
N SER A 103 -5.52 8.32 -1.62
CA SER A 103 -5.60 9.67 -2.20
C SER A 103 -4.57 9.90 -3.31
N SER A 104 -5.01 9.79 -4.56
CA SER A 104 -4.14 9.91 -5.71
C SER A 104 -4.01 11.40 -6.04
N TYR A 105 -3.04 12.10 -5.41
CA TYR A 105 -2.64 13.42 -5.92
C TYR A 105 -2.10 13.33 -7.37
N ARG A 106 -1.76 12.12 -7.83
CA ARG A 106 -1.36 11.80 -9.20
C ARG A 106 -2.01 10.49 -9.64
N GLY A 107 -2.80 10.54 -10.71
CA GLY A 107 -3.21 9.38 -11.49
C GLY A 107 -4.22 8.47 -10.80
N GLY A 108 -5.47 8.50 -11.25
CA GLY A 108 -6.38 7.39 -11.00
C GLY A 108 -6.77 6.82 -12.36
N TYR A 109 -7.37 7.70 -13.17
CA TYR A 109 -7.72 7.45 -14.56
C TYR A 109 -7.04 8.47 -15.49
N ARG A 110 -6.48 7.98 -16.59
CA ARG A 110 -5.85 8.79 -17.64
C ARG A 110 -6.51 8.52 -18.98
N ASN A 111 -6.58 9.51 -19.85
CA ASN A 111 -7.05 9.35 -21.23
C ASN A 111 -5.91 8.93 -22.17
N ASP A 112 -6.24 8.74 -23.43
CA ASP A 112 -5.32 8.45 -24.54
C ASP A 112 -4.16 9.45 -24.70
N GLN A 113 -4.34 10.69 -24.24
CA GLN A 113 -3.32 11.74 -24.25
C GLN A 113 -2.51 11.81 -22.94
N GLY A 114 -2.69 10.86 -22.02
CA GLY A 114 -2.07 10.87 -20.69
C GLY A 114 -2.65 11.89 -19.72
N GLY A 115 -3.66 12.66 -20.14
CA GLY A 115 -4.37 13.64 -19.33
C GLY A 115 -5.30 12.98 -18.32
N ARG A 116 -5.43 13.57 -17.13
CA ARG A 116 -6.33 13.07 -16.08
C ARG A 116 -7.80 13.14 -16.52
N VAL A 117 -8.53 12.06 -16.28
CA VAL A 117 -10.00 12.07 -16.44
C VAL A 117 -10.63 12.80 -15.26
N LYS A 118 -11.41 13.85 -15.56
CA LYS A 118 -12.13 14.62 -14.54
C LYS A 118 -13.28 13.79 -13.95
N TYR A 119 -13.59 14.01 -12.68
CA TYR A 119 -14.68 13.32 -11.97
C TYR A 119 -16.04 13.47 -12.66
N GLU A 120 -16.31 14.66 -13.22
CA GLU A 120 -17.57 14.97 -13.91
C GLU A 120 -17.70 14.28 -15.28
N ALA A 121 -16.61 13.73 -15.83
CA ALA A 121 -16.65 13.07 -17.12
C ALA A 121 -17.40 11.74 -17.01
N LYS A 122 -18.30 11.46 -17.96
CA LYS A 122 -19.00 10.17 -18.01
C LYS A 122 -18.07 8.95 -18.04
N ALA A 123 -16.88 9.11 -18.64
CA ALA A 123 -15.85 8.08 -18.63
C ALA A 123 -15.40 7.71 -17.21
N TYR A 124 -15.35 8.67 -16.28
CA TYR A 124 -14.94 8.44 -14.89
C TYR A 124 -15.83 7.41 -14.20
N GLY A 125 -17.15 7.55 -14.32
CA GLY A 125 -18.11 6.60 -13.74
C GLY A 125 -17.97 5.19 -14.30
N VAL A 126 -17.82 5.06 -15.62
CA VAL A 126 -17.61 3.76 -16.28
C VAL A 126 -16.30 3.11 -15.85
N LEU A 127 -15.22 3.88 -15.76
CA LEU A 127 -13.92 3.38 -15.28
C LEU A 127 -14.02 2.88 -13.82
N GLY A 128 -14.76 3.59 -12.97
CA GLY A 128 -15.00 3.14 -11.59
C GLY A 128 -15.91 1.92 -11.47
N GLU A 129 -16.78 1.66 -12.45
CA GLU A 129 -17.54 0.40 -12.52
C GLU A 129 -16.64 -0.77 -12.92
N ILE A 130 -15.81 -0.57 -13.96
CA ILE A 130 -14.81 -1.55 -14.42
C ILE A 130 -13.85 -1.91 -13.28
N GLU A 131 -13.33 -0.90 -12.58
CA GLU A 131 -12.41 -1.08 -11.46
C GLU A 131 -13.07 -1.91 -10.35
N ARG A 132 -14.29 -1.55 -9.93
CA ARG A 132 -15.03 -2.29 -8.90
C ARG A 132 -15.31 -3.73 -9.31
N GLU A 133 -15.67 -3.95 -10.57
CA GLU A 133 -15.88 -5.30 -11.10
C GLU A 133 -14.61 -6.14 -10.99
N ALA A 134 -13.47 -5.62 -11.46
CA ALA A 134 -12.19 -6.32 -11.39
C ALA A 134 -11.77 -6.60 -9.94
N LEU A 135 -11.88 -5.61 -9.05
CA LEU A 135 -11.53 -5.76 -7.63
C LEU A 135 -12.44 -6.77 -6.90
N ASN A 136 -13.74 -6.81 -7.24
CA ASN A 136 -14.66 -7.78 -6.64
C ASN A 136 -14.39 -9.21 -7.13
N ARG A 137 -14.03 -9.38 -8.41
CA ARG A 137 -13.59 -10.69 -8.93
C ARG A 137 -12.30 -11.13 -8.25
N PHE A 138 -11.33 -10.22 -8.14
CA PHE A 138 -10.08 -10.49 -7.41
C PHE A 138 -10.31 -10.90 -5.96
N GLU A 139 -11.18 -10.21 -5.23
CA GLU A 139 -11.51 -10.57 -3.85
C GLU A 139 -12.19 -11.94 -3.74
N ALA A 140 -13.00 -12.32 -4.74
CA ALA A 140 -13.63 -13.63 -4.79
C ALA A 140 -12.62 -14.76 -5.09
N ASP A 141 -11.68 -14.51 -6.01
CA ASP A 141 -10.67 -15.49 -6.43
C ASP A 141 -9.53 -15.63 -5.41
N HIS A 142 -9.26 -14.58 -4.61
CA HIS A 142 -8.18 -14.54 -3.62
C HIS A 142 -8.69 -14.14 -2.24
N PRO A 143 -9.54 -14.93 -1.55
CA PRO A 143 -10.18 -14.52 -0.30
C PRO A 143 -9.21 -14.18 0.85
N ASP A 144 -7.96 -14.64 0.78
CA ASP A 144 -6.89 -14.43 1.75
C ASP A 144 -5.93 -13.28 1.41
N TRP A 145 -6.19 -12.52 0.33
CA TRP A 145 -5.30 -11.45 -0.15
C TRP A 145 -4.92 -10.42 0.93
N GLN A 146 -5.82 -10.13 1.86
CA GLN A 146 -5.57 -9.20 2.97
C GLN A 146 -4.50 -9.73 3.94
N LEU A 147 -4.47 -11.04 4.18
CA LEU A 147 -3.44 -11.68 5.00
C LEU A 147 -2.09 -11.61 4.31
N VAL A 148 -2.06 -11.80 2.98
CA VAL A 148 -0.84 -11.64 2.17
C VAL A 148 -0.32 -10.19 2.25
N SER A 149 -1.23 -9.22 2.11
CA SER A 149 -0.90 -7.79 2.24
C SER A 149 -0.33 -7.45 3.62
N ALA A 150 -0.90 -8.00 4.69
CA ALA A 150 -0.41 -7.86 6.06
C ALA A 150 0.95 -8.57 6.28
N ARG A 151 1.14 -9.75 5.69
CA ARG A 151 2.43 -10.45 5.73
C ARG A 151 3.53 -9.59 5.14
N TYR A 152 3.31 -8.99 3.97
CA TYR A 152 4.27 -8.08 3.34
C TYR A 152 4.65 -6.88 4.21
N LEU A 153 3.69 -6.33 4.97
CA LEU A 153 3.97 -5.28 5.95
C LEU A 153 4.97 -5.79 7.00
N PHE A 154 4.67 -6.92 7.64
CA PHE A 154 5.52 -7.44 8.73
C PHE A 154 6.88 -7.96 8.26
N GLU A 155 6.97 -8.54 7.07
CA GLU A 155 8.25 -8.91 6.45
C GLU A 155 9.12 -7.68 6.22
N ASN A 156 8.53 -6.59 5.71
CA ASN A 156 9.24 -5.32 5.53
C ASN A 156 9.72 -4.75 6.88
N GLU A 157 8.88 -4.80 7.91
CA GLU A 157 9.26 -4.33 9.26
C GLU A 157 10.38 -5.14 9.88
N ARG A 158 10.32 -6.47 9.75
CA ARG A 158 11.39 -7.38 10.17
C ARG A 158 12.70 -7.01 9.47
N ASP A 159 12.68 -6.87 8.16
CA ASP A 159 13.88 -6.61 7.36
C ASP A 159 14.47 -5.22 7.68
N ARG A 160 13.63 -4.21 7.89
CA ARG A 160 14.05 -2.88 8.39
C ARG A 160 14.70 -2.98 9.78
N ALA A 161 14.09 -3.73 10.70
CA ALA A 161 14.62 -3.91 12.04
C ALA A 161 15.99 -4.62 12.03
N LEU A 162 16.13 -5.66 11.20
CA LEU A 162 17.41 -6.37 11.01
C LEU A 162 18.49 -5.47 10.41
N SER A 163 18.13 -4.66 9.41
CA SER A 163 19.03 -3.68 8.79
C SER A 163 19.48 -2.63 9.82
N LYS A 164 18.54 -2.08 10.59
CA LYS A 164 18.84 -1.14 11.68
C LYS A 164 19.74 -1.75 12.75
N ALA A 165 19.47 -2.99 13.17
CA ALA A 165 20.29 -3.69 14.15
C ALA A 165 21.73 -3.91 13.63
N ARG A 166 21.90 -4.17 12.33
CA ARG A 166 23.22 -4.26 11.71
C ARG A 166 23.97 -2.92 11.77
N SER A 167 23.32 -1.83 11.35
CA SER A 167 23.89 -0.47 11.42
C SER A 167 24.34 -0.12 12.84
N LEU A 168 23.49 -0.38 13.84
CA LEU A 168 23.80 -0.09 15.24
C LEU A 168 24.97 -0.93 15.78
N ARG A 169 25.11 -2.19 15.34
CA ARG A 169 26.28 -3.01 15.72
C ARG A 169 27.57 -2.47 15.11
N GLU A 170 27.52 -2.03 13.86
CA GLU A 170 28.67 -1.40 13.20
C GLU A 170 29.08 -0.09 13.89
N GLU A 171 28.10 0.72 14.29
CA GLU A 171 28.34 1.94 15.08
C GLU A 171 28.95 1.62 16.45
N ALA A 172 28.39 0.65 17.19
CA ALA A 172 28.92 0.23 18.49
C ALA A 172 30.37 -0.27 18.38
N ALA A 173 30.70 -1.06 17.37
CA ALA A 173 32.07 -1.53 17.13
C ALA A 173 33.04 -0.38 16.84
N LYS A 174 32.60 0.66 16.11
CA LYS A 174 33.41 1.87 15.85
C LYS A 174 33.66 2.66 17.14
N GLU A 175 32.63 2.83 17.97
CA GLU A 175 32.78 3.54 19.25
C GLU A 175 33.62 2.75 20.26
N GLU A 176 33.51 1.42 20.30
CA GLU A 176 34.37 0.59 21.14
C GLU A 176 35.84 0.70 20.71
N HIS A 177 36.11 0.71 19.40
CA HIS A 177 37.46 0.93 18.90
C HIS A 177 38.00 2.32 19.30
N ARG A 178 37.19 3.37 19.24
CA ARG A 178 37.54 4.72 19.72
C ARG A 178 37.80 4.73 21.23
N ALA A 179 36.97 4.05 22.02
CA ALA A 179 37.15 3.95 23.47
C ALA A 179 38.49 3.28 23.82
N ARG A 180 38.86 2.18 23.14
CA ARG A 180 40.18 1.54 23.30
C ARG A 180 41.34 2.47 22.92
N GLN A 181 41.18 3.27 21.87
CA GLN A 181 42.18 4.28 21.50
C GLN A 181 42.32 5.37 22.56
N TRP A 182 41.23 5.77 23.21
CA TRP A 182 41.28 6.72 24.32
C TRP A 182 41.87 6.10 25.59
N GLU A 183 41.50 4.87 25.91
CA GLU A 183 42.05 4.11 27.06
C GLU A 183 43.57 3.96 26.96
N ALA A 184 44.09 3.64 25.77
CA ALA A 184 45.54 3.59 25.52
C ALA A 184 46.26 4.93 25.73
N ARG A 185 45.55 6.05 25.74
CA ARG A 185 46.09 7.40 26.01
C ARG A 185 45.97 7.81 27.48
N ILE A 186 45.20 7.10 28.29
CA ILE A 186 45.10 7.35 29.72
C ILE A 186 46.38 6.82 30.37
N PRO A 187 47.21 7.67 30.99
CA PRO A 187 48.43 7.21 31.65
C PRO A 187 48.05 6.31 32.84
N ALA A 188 48.79 5.21 33.01
CA ALA A 188 48.61 4.34 34.16
C ALA A 188 48.84 5.14 35.47
N PRO A 189 47.99 4.97 36.50
CA PRO A 189 48.20 5.65 37.77
C PRO A 189 49.57 5.23 38.32
N LEU A 190 50.35 6.21 38.78
CA LEU A 190 51.62 5.97 39.46
C LEU A 190 51.34 5.07 40.66
N ALA A 191 51.93 3.87 40.67
CA ALA A 191 51.89 2.99 41.82
C ALA A 191 52.50 3.72 43.02
N VAL A 192 51.71 3.90 44.08
CA VAL A 192 52.13 4.46 45.38
C VAL A 192 52.70 3.35 46.24
#